data_AF-A0A6P4ELW8-F1
#
_entry.id   AF-A0A6P4ELW8-F1
#
_cell.length_a   1.000
_cell.length_b   1.000
_cell.length_c   1.000
_cell.angle_alpha   90.00
_cell.angle_beta   90.00
_cell.angle_gamma   90.00
#
_symmetry.space_group_name_H-M   'P 1'
#
loop_
_entity.id
_entity.type
_entity.pdbx_description
1 polymer ?
#
loop_
_entity_poly.entity_id
_entity_poly.type
_entity_poly.pdbx_seq_one_letter_code
_entity_poly.pdbx_strand_id
1 'polypeptide(L)'
;MTDTNGPAVRMPWVEKYRPNALDDLISHEEIISTITRFISRKQLPHLLFYGPPGTGKTSTILACARQLYSPQQFKSMVLELNASDDRGIGIVRGQILNFASTRTIFCDTFKLIILGRRPMP
;
A
#
# COMPACT_ATOMS: atom_id res chain seq x y z
N MET A 1 5.01 33.94 -25.19
CA MET A 1 5.09 32.49 -24.96
C MET A 1 5.26 32.30 -23.47
N THR A 2 4.19 31.93 -22.78
CA THR A 2 4.06 32.04 -21.32
C THR A 2 4.70 30.85 -20.61
N ASP A 3 5.76 31.13 -19.84
CA ASP A 3 6.30 30.24 -18.81
C ASP A 3 5.25 30.04 -17.70
N THR A 4 4.71 28.83 -17.59
CA THR A 4 3.86 28.46 -16.45
C THR A 4 4.75 27.94 -15.33
N ASN A 5 5.29 28.88 -14.55
CA ASN A 5 6.01 28.62 -13.31
C ASN A 5 5.02 28.15 -12.23
N GLY A 6 4.71 26.84 -12.20
CA GLY A 6 4.05 26.21 -11.06
C GLY A 6 5.05 26.08 -9.90
N PRO A 7 4.63 26.18 -8.63
CA PRO A 7 5.56 26.10 -7.51
C PRO A 7 6.23 24.73 -7.56
N ALA A 8 7.56 24.70 -7.64
CA ALA A 8 8.32 23.47 -7.51
C ALA A 8 8.02 22.91 -6.12
N VAL A 9 7.08 21.96 -6.04
CA VAL A 9 6.77 21.23 -4.82
C VAL A 9 8.09 20.60 -4.38
N ARG A 10 8.71 21.18 -3.33
CA ARG A 10 9.92 20.64 -2.71
C ARG A 10 9.55 19.32 -2.07
N MET A 11 9.50 18.27 -2.88
CA MET A 11 9.15 16.93 -2.44
C MET A 11 10.27 16.47 -1.50
N PRO A 12 9.95 16.13 -0.24
CA PRO A 12 10.93 15.58 0.69
C PRO A 12 11.64 14.41 0.06
N TRP A 13 12.97 14.29 0.26
CA TRP A 13 13.75 13.23 -0.38
C TRP A 13 13.26 11.83 -0.02
N VAL A 14 12.69 11.69 1.19
CA VAL A 14 12.02 10.46 1.64
C VAL A 14 10.87 10.03 0.73
N GLU A 15 10.16 10.99 0.13
CA GLU A 15 9.05 10.71 -0.79
C GLU A 15 9.56 10.52 -2.21
N LYS A 16 10.64 11.23 -2.60
CA LYS A 16 11.30 11.10 -3.90
C LYS A 16 11.98 9.73 -4.10
N TYR A 17 12.58 9.18 -3.06
CA TYR A 17 13.25 7.87 -3.07
C TYR A 17 12.37 6.75 -2.51
N ARG A 18 11.05 6.98 -2.36
CA ARG A 18 10.14 5.90 -1.98
C ARG A 18 10.21 4.81 -3.07
N PRO A 19 10.63 3.58 -2.73
CA PRO A 19 10.76 2.52 -3.72
C PRO A 19 9.41 2.28 -4.38
N ASN A 20 9.41 2.28 -5.71
CA ASN A 20 8.20 2.08 -6.50
C ASN A 20 8.03 0.62 -6.91
N ALA A 21 9.14 -0.12 -7.00
CA ALA A 21 9.21 -1.54 -7.26
C ALA A 21 9.68 -2.32 -6.03
N LEU A 22 9.35 -3.61 -5.99
CA LEU A 22 9.85 -4.52 -4.95
C LEU A 22 11.37 -4.73 -5.03
N ASP A 23 11.93 -4.63 -6.23
CA ASP A 23 13.37 -4.80 -6.47
C ASP A 23 14.21 -3.65 -5.90
N ASP A 24 13.59 -2.48 -5.66
CA ASP A 24 14.24 -1.34 -5.02
C ASP A 24 14.39 -1.53 -3.50
N LEU A 25 13.86 -2.63 -2.95
CA LEU A 25 13.74 -2.88 -1.52
C LEU A 25 14.86 -3.81 -1.04
N ILE A 26 16.06 -3.23 -0.99
CA ILE A 26 17.35 -3.89 -0.77
C ILE A 26 17.45 -4.67 0.57
N SER A 27 16.56 -4.43 1.53
CA SER A 27 16.74 -4.92 2.91
C SER A 27 16.02 -6.22 3.28
N HIS A 28 15.10 -6.75 2.47
CA HIS A 28 14.18 -7.82 2.91
C HIS A 28 13.86 -8.89 1.85
N GLU A 29 14.86 -9.41 1.14
CA GLU A 29 14.67 -10.42 0.08
C GLU A 29 13.90 -11.67 0.54
N GLU A 30 14.17 -12.19 1.74
CA GLU A 30 13.45 -13.37 2.27
C GLU A 30 11.95 -13.10 2.48
N ILE A 31 11.61 -11.91 2.98
CA ILE A 31 10.22 -11.51 3.22
C ILE A 31 9.51 -11.37 1.88
N ILE A 32 10.15 -10.71 0.92
CA ILE A 32 9.61 -10.52 -0.43
C ILE A 32 9.40 -11.88 -1.09
N SER A 33 10.40 -12.75 -1.10
CA SER A 33 10.32 -14.10 -1.66
C SER A 33 9.18 -14.92 -1.03
N THR A 34 9.01 -14.84 0.28
CA THR A 34 7.92 -15.51 1.01
C THR A 34 6.56 -14.97 0.59
N ILE A 35 6.41 -13.64 0.51
CA ILE A 35 5.17 -12.99 0.08
C ILE A 35 4.86 -13.35 -1.37
N THR A 36 5.84 -13.27 -2.27
CA THR A 36 5.69 -13.68 -3.68
C THR A 36 5.23 -15.12 -3.79
N ARG A 37 5.75 -16.03 -2.96
CA ARG A 37 5.29 -17.43 -2.92
C ARG A 37 3.82 -17.55 -2.49
N PHE A 38 3.40 -16.79 -1.47
CA PHE A 38 2.00 -16.75 -1.04
C PHE A 38 1.07 -16.17 -2.12
N ILE A 39 1.54 -15.16 -2.83
CA ILE A 39 0.85 -14.54 -3.98
C ILE A 39 0.65 -15.57 -5.08
N SER A 40 1.70 -16.30 -5.48
CA SER A 40 1.61 -17.35 -6.51
C SER A 40 0.64 -18.47 -6.11
N ARG A 41 0.48 -18.73 -4.81
CA ARG A 41 -0.46 -19.72 -4.26
C ARG A 41 -1.88 -19.16 -4.06
N LYS A 42 -2.13 -17.88 -4.37
CA LYS A 42 -3.38 -17.15 -4.10
C LYS A 42 -3.87 -17.24 -2.64
N GLN A 43 -2.97 -17.54 -1.71
CA GLN A 43 -3.26 -17.71 -0.29
C GLN A 43 -2.34 -16.78 0.49
N LEU A 44 -2.74 -15.51 0.58
CA LEU A 44 -2.01 -14.52 1.36
C LEU A 44 -2.62 -14.46 2.77
N PRO A 45 -1.89 -14.84 3.82
CA PRO A 45 -2.37 -14.70 5.19
C PRO A 45 -2.40 -13.21 5.60
N HIS A 46 -3.04 -12.90 6.73
CA HIS A 46 -2.91 -11.58 7.33
C HIS A 46 -1.45 -11.35 7.77
N LEU A 47 -0.83 -10.28 7.26
CA LEU A 47 0.56 -9.95 7.53
C LEU A 47 0.66 -8.79 8.50
N LEU A 48 1.57 -8.91 9.48
CA LEU A 48 1.93 -7.84 10.39
C LEU A 48 3.40 -7.47 10.18
N PHE A 49 3.64 -6.32 9.55
CA PHE A 49 4.99 -5.77 9.42
C PHE A 49 5.30 -4.93 10.67
N TYR A 50 6.32 -5.34 11.43
CA TYR A 50 6.79 -4.61 12.60
C TYR A 50 8.29 -4.34 12.49
N GLY A 51 8.76 -3.27 13.12
CA GLY A 51 10.17 -2.90 13.13
C GLY A 51 10.42 -1.40 13.34
N PRO A 52 11.69 -0.98 13.46
CA PRO A 52 12.07 0.42 13.66
C PRO A 52 11.50 1.36 12.57
N PRO A 53 11.24 2.65 12.86
CA PRO A 53 10.82 3.61 11.84
C PRO A 53 11.87 3.72 10.72
N GLY A 54 11.44 4.00 9.49
CA GLY A 54 12.36 4.13 8.35
C GLY A 54 12.76 2.83 7.65
N THR A 55 12.36 1.65 8.15
CA THR A 55 12.64 0.34 7.52
C THR A 55 11.74 -0.02 6.33
N GLY A 56 11.01 0.95 5.77
CA GLY A 56 10.25 0.73 4.52
C GLY A 56 9.04 -0.20 4.63
N LYS A 57 8.53 -0.55 5.81
CA LYS A 57 7.36 -1.45 6.01
C LYS A 57 6.14 -1.09 5.15
N THR A 58 5.67 0.15 5.26
CA THR A 58 4.52 0.64 4.48
C THR A 58 4.84 0.68 2.99
N SER A 59 6.08 1.01 2.63
CA SER A 59 6.53 1.01 1.24
C SER A 59 6.59 -0.40 0.64
N THR A 60 6.97 -1.40 1.45
CA THR A 60 7.07 -2.81 1.05
C THR A 60 5.72 -3.36 0.69
N ILE A 61 4.73 -3.20 1.57
CA ILE A 61 3.39 -3.73 1.32
C ILE A 61 2.70 -3.00 0.15
N LEU A 62 2.98 -1.71 -0.05
CA LEU A 62 2.49 -0.96 -1.19
C LEU A 62 3.12 -1.41 -2.51
N ALA A 63 4.42 -1.68 -2.53
CA ALA A 63 5.13 -2.25 -3.68
C ALA A 63 4.61 -3.66 -4.01
N CYS A 64 4.42 -4.52 -2.98
CA CYS A 64 3.77 -5.83 -3.14
C CYS A 64 2.37 -5.70 -3.74
N ALA A 65 1.55 -4.76 -3.25
CA ALA A 65 0.21 -4.53 -3.75
C ALA A 65 0.20 -4.10 -5.22
N ARG A 66 1.17 -3.29 -5.64
CA ARG A 66 1.34 -2.87 -7.05
C ARG A 66 1.78 -4.01 -7.96
N GLN A 67 2.52 -4.99 -7.45
CA GLN A 67 2.88 -6.19 -8.19
C GLN A 67 1.70 -7.17 -8.30
N LEU A 68 0.89 -7.25 -7.24
CA LEU A 68 -0.29 -8.11 -7.14
C LEU A 68 -1.44 -7.70 -8.07
N TYR A 69 -1.71 -6.41 -8.15
CA TYR A 69 -2.86 -5.87 -8.85
C TYR A 69 -2.42 -4.96 -9.99
N SER A 70 -3.10 -5.08 -11.13
CA SER A 70 -2.94 -4.11 -12.22
C SER A 70 -3.32 -2.70 -11.73
N PRO A 71 -2.77 -1.62 -12.30
CA PRO A 71 -3.09 -0.24 -11.91
C PRO A 71 -4.59 0.08 -11.90
N GLN A 72 -5.35 -0.56 -12.81
CA GLN A 72 -6.79 -0.45 -12.92
C GLN A 72 -7.53 -1.15 -11.76
N GLN A 73 -6.99 -2.27 -11.28
CA GLN A 73 -7.56 -3.07 -10.19
C GLN A 73 -7.11 -2.56 -8.81
N PHE A 74 -5.96 -1.89 -8.73
CA PHE A 74 -5.38 -1.43 -7.47
C PHE A 74 -6.36 -0.59 -6.64
N LYS A 75 -7.06 0.37 -7.25
CA LYS A 75 -8.04 1.21 -6.54
C LYS A 75 -9.25 0.45 -6.00
N SER A 76 -9.61 -0.67 -6.63
CA SER A 76 -10.78 -1.47 -6.24
C SER A 76 -10.42 -2.63 -5.31
N MET A 77 -9.15 -3.06 -5.31
CA MET A 77 -8.66 -4.23 -4.57
C MET A 77 -7.80 -3.85 -3.36
N VAL A 78 -7.27 -2.63 -3.30
CA VAL A 78 -6.39 -2.14 -2.23
C VAL A 78 -7.03 -0.96 -1.51
N LEU A 79 -7.19 -1.06 -0.20
CA LEU A 79 -7.63 0.02 0.67
C LEU A 79 -6.50 0.39 1.65
N GLU A 80 -5.91 1.57 1.47
CA GLU A 80 -4.95 2.14 2.42
C GLU A 80 -5.69 3.03 3.43
N LEU A 81 -5.56 2.71 4.72
CA LEU A 81 -6.08 3.52 5.82
C LEU A 81 -4.94 3.93 6.74
N ASN A 82 -5.00 5.17 7.21
CA ASN A 82 -4.13 5.62 8.28
C ASN A 82 -4.76 5.25 9.63
N ALA A 83 -4.08 4.40 10.39
CA ALA A 83 -4.50 3.96 11.71
C ALA A 83 -4.32 5.02 12.80
N SER A 84 -3.54 6.08 12.55
CA SER A 84 -3.35 7.19 13.50
C SER A 84 -4.20 8.42 13.18
N ASP A 85 -5.17 8.30 12.28
CA ASP A 85 -6.01 9.43 11.91
C ASP A 85 -7.13 9.62 12.94
N ASP A 86 -7.27 10.85 13.45
CA ASP A 86 -8.26 11.25 14.45
C ASP A 86 -9.70 11.24 13.94
N ARG A 87 -9.92 10.90 12.65
CA ARG A 87 -11.25 10.66 12.04
C ARG A 87 -12.10 9.62 12.80
N GLY A 88 -11.54 8.91 13.77
CA GLY A 88 -12.27 8.10 14.74
C GLY A 88 -12.52 6.68 14.27
N ILE A 89 -12.52 5.75 15.23
CA ILE A 89 -12.63 4.30 14.97
C ILE A 89 -13.92 3.91 14.24
N GLY A 90 -14.97 4.73 14.35
CA GLY A 90 -16.25 4.53 13.67
C GLY A 90 -16.12 4.66 12.15
N ILE A 91 -15.40 5.67 11.66
CA ILE A 91 -15.22 5.90 10.22
C ILE A 91 -14.36 4.80 9.60
N VAL A 92 -13.27 4.41 10.27
CA VAL A 92 -12.40 3.31 9.84
C VAL A 92 -13.18 2.01 9.71
N ARG A 93 -14.00 1.67 10.72
CA ARG A 93 -14.84 0.46 10.68
C ARG A 93 -15.83 0.51 9.52
N GLY A 94 -16.51 1.62 9.30
CA GLY A 94 -17.45 1.77 8.19
C GLY A 94 -16.79 1.58 6.82
N GLN A 95 -15.61 2.17 6.61
CA GLN A 95 -14.86 2.01 5.37
C GLN A 95 -14.38 0.56 5.15
N ILE A 96 -13.86 -0.08 6.20
CA ILE A 96 -13.45 -1.50 6.15
C ILE A 96 -14.64 -2.40 5.83
N LEU A 97 -15.79 -2.19 6.51
CA LEU A 97 -17.01 -2.98 6.30
C LEU A 97 -17.55 -2.82 4.87
N ASN A 98 -17.64 -1.59 4.38
CA ASN A 98 -18.10 -1.31 3.01
C ASN A 98 -17.15 -1.92 1.97
N PHE A 99 -15.84 -1.78 2.19
CA PHE A 99 -14.83 -2.35 1.31
C PHE A 99 -14.85 -3.87 1.33
N ALA A 100 -14.95 -4.52 2.49
CA ALA A 100 -15.04 -5.97 2.59
C ALA A 100 -16.33 -6.50 1.93
N SER A 101 -17.46 -5.81 2.12
CA SER A 101 -18.78 -6.24 1.64
C SER A 101 -19.00 -6.06 0.13
N THR A 102 -18.23 -5.18 -0.52
CA THR A 102 -18.36 -4.92 -1.97
C THR A 102 -17.96 -6.16 -2.78
N ARG A 103 -18.83 -6.87 -3.49
CA ARG A 103 -18.36 -7.99 -4.34
C ARG A 103 -17.52 -7.48 -5.51
N THR A 104 -16.30 -7.96 -5.64
CA THR A 104 -15.47 -7.71 -6.81
C THR A 104 -15.86 -8.67 -7.91
N ILE A 105 -16.36 -8.11 -9.02
CA ILE A 105 -16.98 -8.87 -10.12
C ILE A 105 -15.93 -9.62 -10.97
N PHE A 106 -14.65 -9.18 -10.95
CA PHE A 106 -13.64 -9.56 -11.96
C PHE A 106 -12.31 -10.11 -11.43
N CYS A 107 -12.21 -10.56 -10.17
CA CYS A 107 -10.96 -11.13 -9.66
C CYS A 107 -11.18 -12.34 -8.77
N ASP A 108 -10.52 -13.44 -9.14
CA ASP A 108 -10.30 -14.64 -8.33
C ASP A 108 -9.19 -14.40 -7.27
N THR A 109 -9.12 -13.17 -6.76
CA THR A 109 -8.04 -12.67 -5.91
C THR A 109 -8.65 -12.06 -4.66
N PHE A 110 -7.92 -12.14 -3.55
CA PHE A 110 -8.31 -11.51 -2.29
C PHE A 110 -8.22 -9.97 -2.38
N LYS A 111 -8.86 -9.29 -1.43
CA LYS A 111 -8.70 -7.86 -1.23
C LYS A 111 -7.62 -7.58 -0.20
N LEU A 112 -6.93 -6.45 -0.37
CA LEU A 112 -5.87 -6.03 0.52
C LEU A 112 -6.28 -4.77 1.26
N ILE A 113 -6.26 -4.82 2.60
CA ILE A 113 -6.44 -3.64 3.46
C ILE A 113 -5.10 -3.39 4.14
N ILE A 114 -4.57 -2.19 3.96
CA ILE A 114 -3.29 -1.75 4.50
C ILE A 114 -3.60 -0.73 5.60
N LEU A 115 -3.31 -1.09 6.85
CA LEU A 115 -3.43 -0.19 7.99
C LEU A 115 -2.03 0.36 8.33
N GLY A 116 -1.76 1.58 7.89
CA GLY A 116 -0.45 2.21 8.01
C GLY A 116 -0.47 3.43 8.90
N ARG A 117 0.72 3.99 9.17
CA ARG A 117 0.88 5.32 9.74
C ARG A 117 1.59 6.17 8.68
N ARG A 118 0.82 6.79 7.77
CA ARG A 118 1.36 7.71 6.74
C ARG A 118 0.81 9.11 7.00
N PRO A 119 1.63 10.12 7.32
CA PRO A 119 1.16 11.49 7.21
C PRO A 119 0.83 11.73 5.73
N MET A 120 -0.42 12.05 5.44
CA MET A 120 -0.77 12.58 4.11
C MET A 120 0.00 13.90 3.93
N PRO A 121 0.61 14.13 2.75
CA PRO A 121 1.16 15.44 2.42
C PRO A 121 0.07 16.50 2.34
#